data_AF-A0A979G8A4-F1
#
_entry.id   AF-A0A979G8A4-F1
#
_cell.length_a   1.000
_cell.length_b   1.000
_cell.length_c   1.000
_cell.angle_alpha   90.00
_cell.angle_beta   90.00
_cell.angle_gamma   90.00
#
_symmetry.space_group_name_H-M   'P 1'
#
loop_
_entity.id
_entity.type
_entity.pdbx_description
1 polymer ?
#
loop_
_entity_poly.entity_id
_entity_poly.type
_entity_poly.pdbx_seq_one_letter_code
_entity_poly.pdbx_strand_id
1 'polypeptide(L)' 'MKQTSIDKEIIHTDYTKEGIPESVKNFRPSIYRDGEMYHCILGTDKQTGVFGSGKSVDEAMREWDKSYQEKKRK' A
#
# COMPACT_ATOMS: atom_id res chain seq x y z
N MET A 1 -6.00 20.64 23.92
CA MET A 1 -4.81 20.10 23.24
C MET A 1 -5.30 18.97 22.36
N LYS A 2 -5.36 19.14 21.03
CA LYS A 2 -5.89 18.09 20.13
C LYS A 2 -4.79 17.06 19.92
N GLN A 3 -4.78 16.02 20.74
CA GLN A 3 -4.00 14.81 20.49
C GLN A 3 -4.63 14.16 19.24
N THR A 4 -4.18 14.54 18.05
CA THR A 4 -4.50 13.77 16.84
C THR A 4 -3.60 12.54 16.86
N SER A 5 -3.93 11.59 17.73
CA SER A 5 -3.48 10.22 17.59
C SER A 5 -4.13 9.72 16.31
N ILE A 6 -3.45 9.91 15.19
CA ILE A 6 -3.80 9.23 13.95
C ILE A 6 -3.46 7.77 14.25
N ASP A 7 -4.46 7.04 14.75
CA ASP A 7 -4.41 5.60 14.95
C ASP A 7 -4.28 5.00 13.55
N LYS A 8 -3.04 4.88 13.07
CA LYS A 8 -2.73 4.22 11.82
C LYS A 8 -2.82 2.73 12.10
N GLU A 9 -4.01 2.16 11.86
CA GLU A 9 -4.21 0.72 12.00
C GLU A 9 -3.39 0.02 10.90
N ILE A 10 -2.38 -0.75 11.29
CA ILE A 10 -1.66 -1.61 10.34
C ILE A 10 -2.60 -2.74 9.95
N ILE A 11 -2.93 -2.81 8.66
CA ILE A 11 -3.81 -3.84 8.13
C ILE A 11 -2.96 -5.03 7.73
N HIS A 12 -3.07 -6.11 8.50
CA HIS A 12 -2.46 -7.37 8.14
C HIS A 12 -3.18 -7.93 6.92
N THR A 13 -2.58 -7.79 5.74
CA THR A 13 -3.18 -8.29 4.51
C THR A 13 -2.62 -9.65 4.15
N ASP A 14 -3.51 -10.56 3.78
CA ASP A 14 -3.12 -11.89 3.34
C ASP A 14 -2.70 -11.87 1.86
N TYR A 15 -1.40 -11.78 1.62
CA TYR A 15 -0.83 -11.78 0.26
C TYR A 15 -0.93 -13.14 -0.44
N THR A 16 -1.37 -14.20 0.25
CA THR A 16 -1.52 -15.52 -0.37
C THR A 16 -2.83 -15.65 -1.15
N LYS A 17 -3.79 -14.74 -0.91
CA LYS A 17 -5.11 -14.76 -1.53
C LYS A 17 -5.04 -14.70 -3.07
N GLU A 18 -5.99 -15.35 -3.71
CA GLU A 18 -6.22 -15.20 -5.15
C GLU A 18 -6.74 -13.77 -5.46
N GLY A 19 -6.27 -13.17 -6.55
CA GLY A 19 -6.61 -11.79 -6.95
C GLY A 19 -5.62 -10.70 -6.54
N ILE A 20 -4.60 -11.02 -5.73
CA ILE A 20 -3.53 -10.07 -5.38
C ILE A 20 -2.49 -10.02 -6.52
N PRO A 21 -2.05 -8.82 -6.97
CA PRO A 21 -1.04 -8.67 -8.02
C PRO A 21 0.27 -9.38 -7.66
N GLU A 22 0.94 -9.99 -8.64
CA GLU A 22 2.20 -10.72 -8.41
C GLU A 22 3.27 -9.82 -7.79
N SER A 23 3.35 -8.55 -8.21
CA SER A 23 4.25 -7.55 -7.61
C SER A 23 3.96 -7.38 -6.12
N VAL A 24 2.69 -7.20 -5.76
CA VAL A 24 2.25 -7.04 -4.36
C VAL A 24 2.56 -8.30 -3.55
N LYS A 25 2.40 -9.50 -4.12
CA LYS A 25 2.77 -10.77 -3.47
C LYS A 25 4.27 -10.93 -3.25
N ASN A 26 5.08 -10.51 -4.23
CA ASN A 26 6.54 -10.60 -4.18
C ASN A 26 7.10 -9.67 -3.10
N PHE A 27 6.63 -8.42 -3.09
CA PHE A 27 7.20 -7.39 -2.26
C PHE A 27 6.54 -7.26 -0.88
N ARG A 28 5.29 -7.71 -0.73
CA ARG A 28 4.50 -7.64 0.52
C ARG A 28 4.52 -6.23 1.15
N PRO A 29 4.03 -5.21 0.44
CA PRO A 29 4.02 -3.82 0.91
C PRO A 29 3.21 -3.65 2.18
N SER A 30 3.70 -2.85 3.13
CA SER A 30 2.98 -2.56 4.36
C SER A 30 1.72 -1.75 4.06
N ILE A 31 0.57 -2.21 4.56
CA ILE A 31 -0.70 -1.52 4.40
C ILE A 31 -1.15 -0.99 5.75
N TYR A 32 -1.53 0.28 5.77
CA TYR A 32 -2.13 0.90 6.95
C TYR A 32 -3.36 1.70 6.55
N ARG A 33 -4.29 1.79 7.47
CA ARG A 33 -5.51 2.57 7.33
C ARG A 33 -5.30 3.93 8.00
N ASP A 34 -5.67 4.98 7.29
CA ASP A 34 -5.65 6.37 7.75
C ASP A 34 -7.07 6.91 7.61
N GLY A 35 -7.85 6.82 8.69
CA GLY A 35 -9.26 7.18 8.70
C GLY A 35 -10.12 6.30 7.78
N GLU A 36 -10.53 6.85 6.64
CA GLU A 36 -11.36 6.17 5.63
C GLU A 36 -10.56 5.68 4.41
N MET A 37 -9.26 5.97 4.36
CA MET A 37 -8.38 5.56 3.28
C MET A 37 -7.39 4.49 3.73
N TYR A 38 -7.01 3.64 2.78
CA TYR A 38 -5.99 2.63 2.91
C TYR A 38 -4.77 3.09 2.13
N HIS A 39 -3.61 2.94 2.73
CA HIS A 39 -2.32 3.28 2.14
C HIS A 39 -1.46 2.03 2.09
N CYS A 40 -0.90 1.78 0.93
CA CYS A 40 -0.01 0.67 0.63
C CYS A 40 1.37 1.25 0.34
N ILE A 41 2.37 0.90 1.13
CA ILE A 41 3.73 1.46 1.01
C ILE A 41 4.76 0.33 1.00
N LEU A 42 5.66 0.38 0.02
CA LEU A 42 6.86 -0.44 0.01
C LEU A 42 8.09 0.44 -0.03
N GLY A 43 8.97 0.26 0.95
CA GLY A 43 10.25 0.95 1.04
C GLY A 43 10.12 2.35 1.64
N THR A 44 11.13 2.75 2.41
CA THR A 44 11.23 4.07 3.03
C THR A 44 11.84 5.13 2.12
N ASP A 45 12.46 4.70 1.02
CA ASP A 45 13.19 5.56 0.10
C ASP A 45 12.27 6.22 -0.91
N LYS A 46 12.37 7.55 -1.09
CA LYS A 46 11.54 8.27 -2.07
C LYS A 46 11.86 7.91 -3.53
N GLN A 47 13.10 7.48 -3.81
CA GLN A 47 13.52 7.14 -5.17
C GLN A 47 13.00 5.77 -5.60
N THR A 48 13.12 4.75 -4.73
CA THR A 48 12.71 3.36 -5.03
C THR A 48 11.36 2.98 -4.45
N GLY A 49 10.86 3.76 -3.50
CA GLY A 49 9.61 3.49 -2.80
C GLY A 49 8.41 3.62 -3.72
N VAL A 50 7.47 2.72 -3.52
CA VAL A 50 6.21 2.66 -4.25
C VAL A 50 5.10 2.88 -3.25
N PHE A 51 4.17 3.74 -3.61
CA PHE A 51 3.07 4.17 -2.77
C PHE A 51 1.78 3.98 -3.55
N GLY A 52 0.76 3.47 -2.87
CA GLY A 52 -0.60 3.37 -3.39
C GLY A 52 -1.59 3.76 -2.31
N SER A 53 -2.73 4.29 -2.72
CA SER A 53 -3.80 4.67 -1.80
C SER A 53 -5.16 4.40 -2.42
N GLY A 54 -6.14 4.06 -1.60
CA GLY A 54 -7.49 3.83 -2.06
C GLY A 54 -8.50 3.74 -0.91
N LYS A 55 -9.78 3.68 -1.24
CA LYS A 55 -10.88 3.52 -0.26
C LYS A 55 -11.02 2.09 0.25
N SER A 56 -10.21 1.16 -0.26
CA SER A 56 -10.17 -0.23 0.14
C SER A 56 -8.76 -0.78 -0.05
N VAL A 57 -8.44 -1.86 0.65
CA VAL A 57 -7.14 -2.54 0.54
C VAL A 57 -6.83 -2.94 -0.90
N ASP A 58 -7.80 -3.49 -1.62
CA ASP A 58 -7.65 -3.87 -3.04
C ASP A 58 -7.29 -2.68 -3.93
N GLU A 59 -7.97 -1.55 -3.72
CA GLU A 59 -7.73 -0.32 -4.48
C GLU A 59 -6.34 0.26 -4.20
N ALA A 60 -5.93 0.27 -2.92
CA ALA A 60 -4.60 0.69 -2.53
C ALA A 60 -3.50 -0.21 -3.11
N MET A 61 -3.75 -1.52 -3.18
CA MET A 61 -2.84 -2.49 -3.82
C MET A 61 -2.75 -2.31 -5.34
N ARG A 62 -3.88 -2.05 -6.01
CA ARG A 62 -3.91 -1.78 -7.45
C ARG A 62 -3.17 -0.51 -7.81
N GLU A 63 -3.38 0.57 -7.05
CA GLU A 63 -2.64 1.82 -7.23
C GLU A 63 -1.14 1.64 -6.98
N TRP A 64 -0.80 0.85 -5.96
CA TRP A 64 0.59 0.49 -5.67
C TRP A 64 1.22 -0.30 -6.82
N ASP A 65 0.54 -1.33 -7.33
CA ASP A 65 1.03 -2.14 -8.45
C ASP A 65 1.21 -1.28 -9.71
N LYS A 66 0.25 -0.42 -10.01
CA LYS A 66 0.33 0.52 -11.13
C LYS A 66 1.56 1.43 -10.99
N SER A 67 1.77 2.03 -9.82
CA SER A 67 2.96 2.85 -9.54
C SER A 67 4.27 2.05 -9.67
N TYR A 68 4.28 0.79 -9.26
CA TYR A 68 5.42 -0.12 -9.44
C TYR A 68 5.70 -0.38 -10.92
N GLN A 69 4.67 -0.70 -11.71
CA GLN A 69 4.80 -0.94 -13.15
C GLN A 69 5.26 0.30 -13.91
N GLU A 70 4.76 1.49 -13.53
CA GLU A 70 5.21 2.76 -14.09
C GLU A 70 6.69 3.03 -13.78
N LYS A 71 7.13 2.75 -12.56
CA LYS A 71 8.56 2.87 -12.20
C LYS A 71 9.43 1.86 -12.91
N LYS A 72 8.98 0.61 -13.05
CA LYS A 72 9.72 -0.46 -13.76
C LYS A 72 9.92 -0.14 -15.25
N ARG A 73 9.01 0.63 -15.84
CA ARG A 73 9.07 1.05 -17.26
C ARG A 73 10.00 2.23 -17.52
N LYS A 74 10.52 2.89 -16.49
CA LYS A 74 11.36 4.08 -16.58
C LYS A 74 12.84 3.74 -16.38
#